data_AF-X1E4D4-F1
#
_entry.id   AF-X1E4D4-F1
#
_cell.length_a   1.000
_cell.length_b   1.000
_cell.length_c   1.000
_cell.angle_alpha   90.00
_cell.angle_beta   90.00
_cell.angle_gamma   90.00
#
_symmetry.space_group_name_H-M   'P 1'
#
loop_
_entity.id
_entity.type
_entity.pdbx_description
1 polymer ?
#
loop_
_entity_poly.entity_id
_entity_poly.type
_entity_poly.pdbx_seq_one_letter_code
_entity_poly.pdbx_strand_id
1 'polypeptide(L)'
;RNLKNFVKMKLRKRSMVHDFEKSGNYLYRISKREIEKVALGMNFKTVAFKGINDYSVQGAENEKVTDRGKLFRRMRMLITMQNILSKLKLLQYGLLVAVIFKDQVEQSLKKRLLTRGYEVIDLPENPYLRC
;
A
#
# COMPACT_ATOMS: atom_id res chain seq x y z
N ARG A 1 -26.83 5.55 -11.23
CA ARG A 1 -25.62 4.77 -11.65
C ARG A 1 -24.41 5.72 -11.52
N ASN A 2 -23.57 5.56 -10.49
CA ASN A 2 -22.69 6.62 -9.95
C ASN A 2 -21.49 6.98 -10.86
N LEU A 3 -21.24 8.29 -11.09
CA LEU A 3 -20.08 8.86 -11.79
C LEU A 3 -18.73 8.28 -11.31
N LYS A 4 -18.64 7.99 -10.01
CA LYS A 4 -17.50 7.31 -9.37
C LYS A 4 -17.17 5.97 -10.01
N ASN A 5 -18.17 5.18 -10.41
CA ASN A 5 -17.96 3.88 -11.04
C ASN A 5 -17.46 4.03 -12.48
N PHE A 6 -17.92 5.05 -13.20
CA PHE A 6 -17.46 5.36 -14.56
C PHE A 6 -15.99 5.80 -14.58
N VAL A 7 -15.61 6.69 -13.66
CA VAL A 7 -14.22 7.14 -13.50
C VAL A 7 -13.30 5.99 -13.08
N LYS A 8 -13.73 5.17 -12.12
CA LYS A 8 -13.01 3.94 -11.75
C LYS A 8 -12.81 3.01 -12.93
N MET A 9 -13.82 2.84 -13.79
CA MET A 9 -13.73 1.93 -14.93
C MET A 9 -12.73 2.39 -15.99
N LYS A 10 -12.63 3.71 -16.24
CA LYS A 10 -11.61 4.27 -17.15
C LYS A 10 -10.20 4.28 -16.55
N LEU A 11 -10.06 4.52 -15.24
CA LEU A 11 -8.76 4.56 -14.55
C LEU A 11 -8.22 3.17 -14.20
N ARG A 12 -9.11 2.19 -14.03
CA ARG A 12 -8.77 0.77 -13.90
C ARG A 12 -8.33 0.27 -15.27
N LYS A 13 -7.14 0.67 -15.71
CA LYS A 13 -6.31 -0.19 -16.59
C LYS A 13 -6.45 -1.59 -16.00
N ARG A 14 -6.92 -2.54 -16.81
CA ARG A 14 -7.02 -3.96 -16.41
C ARG A 14 -5.77 -4.27 -15.60
N SER A 15 -5.90 -4.46 -14.29
CA SER A 15 -4.84 -5.10 -13.53
C SER A 15 -4.79 -6.49 -14.15
N MET A 16 -3.84 -6.73 -15.05
CA MET A 16 -3.58 -8.09 -15.50
C MET A 16 -3.32 -8.87 -14.21
N VAL A 17 -4.24 -9.78 -13.89
CA VAL A 17 -4.21 -10.55 -12.64
C VAL A 17 -2.94 -11.38 -12.58
N HIS A 18 -2.40 -11.71 -13.75
CA HIS A 18 -1.14 -12.38 -13.98
C HIS A 18 -0.33 -11.53 -14.95
N ASP A 19 0.91 -11.23 -14.57
CA ASP A 19 1.83 -10.43 -15.37
C ASP A 19 3.23 -11.00 -15.23
N PHE A 20 4.09 -10.78 -16.22
CA PHE A 20 5.44 -11.30 -16.27
C PHE A 20 6.45 -10.22 -16.62
N GLU A 21 7.61 -10.25 -16.00
CA GLU A 21 8.75 -9.43 -16.40
C GLU A 21 9.28 -9.87 -17.78
N LYS A 22 10.01 -9.00 -18.47
CA LYS A 22 10.64 -9.33 -19.76
C LYS A 22 11.60 -10.53 -19.67
N SER A 23 12.17 -10.78 -18.50
CA SER A 23 13.02 -11.93 -18.18
C SER A 23 12.25 -13.25 -18.03
N GLY A 24 10.91 -13.22 -18.00
CA GLY A 24 10.04 -14.38 -17.83
C GLY A 24 9.61 -14.64 -16.37
N ASN A 25 10.04 -13.83 -15.41
CA ASN A 25 9.61 -13.98 -14.01
C ASN A 25 8.14 -13.60 -13.84
N TYR A 26 7.41 -14.35 -13.03
CA TYR A 26 6.05 -13.99 -12.65
C TYR A 26 6.04 -12.83 -11.67
N LEU A 27 5.24 -11.80 -11.96
CA LEU A 27 5.09 -10.63 -11.09
C LEU A 27 4.07 -10.92 -9.98
N TYR A 28 4.52 -11.57 -8.91
CA TYR A 28 3.68 -11.85 -7.75
C TYR A 28 3.41 -10.57 -6.95
N ARG A 29 2.12 -10.31 -6.68
CA ARG A 29 1.66 -9.12 -5.94
C ARG A 29 0.89 -9.57 -4.70
N ILE A 30 1.42 -9.25 -3.53
CA ILE A 30 0.79 -9.59 -2.25
C ILE A 30 -0.33 -8.60 -1.93
N SER A 31 -1.46 -9.14 -1.46
CA SER A 31 -2.58 -8.37 -0.94
C SER A 31 -2.55 -8.26 0.60
N LYS A 32 -3.21 -7.22 1.14
CA LYS A 32 -3.43 -7.08 2.60
C LYS A 32 -4.05 -8.33 3.21
N ARG A 33 -5.03 -8.93 2.52
CA ARG A 33 -5.73 -10.14 2.98
C ARG A 33 -4.81 -11.35 3.06
N GLU A 34 -3.84 -11.48 2.16
CA GLU A 34 -2.84 -12.56 2.26
C GLU A 34 -1.97 -12.37 3.50
N ILE A 35 -1.55 -11.14 3.80
CA ILE A 35 -0.81 -10.84 5.03
C ILE A 35 -1.65 -11.10 6.29
N GLU A 36 -2.92 -10.69 6.31
CA GLU A 36 -3.84 -10.98 7.43
C GLU A 36 -3.97 -12.49 7.66
N LYS A 37 -4.12 -13.27 6.58
CA LYS A 37 -4.17 -14.74 6.67
C LYS A 37 -2.88 -15.34 7.22
N VAL A 38 -1.71 -14.84 6.81
CA VAL A 38 -0.42 -15.30 7.37
C VAL A 38 -0.35 -15.00 8.86
N ALA A 39 -0.68 -13.77 9.27
CA ALA A 39 -0.66 -13.38 10.68
C ALA A 39 -1.64 -14.21 11.53
N LEU A 40 -2.86 -14.46 11.02
CA LEU A 40 -3.84 -15.35 11.65
C LEU A 40 -3.33 -16.78 11.78
N GLY A 41 -2.73 -17.32 10.71
CA GLY A 41 -2.13 -18.67 10.73
C GLY A 41 -1.01 -18.82 11.75
N MET A 42 -0.33 -17.72 12.10
CA MET A 42 0.70 -17.65 13.13
C MET A 42 0.15 -17.23 14.51
N ASN A 43 -1.17 -17.08 14.66
CA ASN A 43 -1.84 -16.58 15.88
C ASN A 43 -1.32 -15.21 16.38
N PHE A 44 -0.92 -14.35 15.46
CA PHE A 44 -0.53 -12.98 15.76
C PHE A 44 -1.74 -12.06 15.92
N LYS A 45 -1.57 -10.96 16.66
CA LYS A 45 -2.70 -10.20 17.22
C LYS A 45 -3.00 -8.89 16.50
N THR A 46 -2.01 -8.28 15.85
CA THR A 46 -2.24 -6.99 15.19
C THR A 46 -1.45 -6.90 13.90
N VAL A 47 -2.07 -6.35 12.86
CA VAL A 47 -1.38 -5.94 11.62
C VAL A 47 -1.60 -4.47 11.37
N ALA A 48 -0.62 -3.82 10.75
CA ALA A 48 -0.75 -2.44 10.30
C ALA A 48 -0.33 -2.31 8.84
N PHE A 49 -1.10 -1.53 8.07
CA PHE A 49 -0.87 -1.31 6.65
C PHE A 49 -0.76 0.15 6.31
N LYS A 50 0.14 0.50 5.39
CA LYS A 50 0.22 1.84 4.80
C LYS A 50 0.51 1.73 3.32
N GLY A 51 -0.25 2.48 2.52
CA GLY A 51 0.03 2.64 1.10
C GLY A 51 1.02 3.77 0.86
N ILE A 52 1.95 3.56 -0.07
CA ILE A 52 2.90 4.58 -0.53
C ILE A 52 2.82 4.64 -2.06
N ASN A 53 2.83 5.85 -2.61
CA ASN A 53 3.02 6.05 -4.03
C ASN A 53 4.44 6.53 -4.27
N ASP A 54 5.12 5.85 -5.17
CA ASP A 54 6.39 6.24 -5.74
C ASP A 54 6.20 6.51 -7.25
N TYR A 55 7.10 7.31 -7.79
CA TYR A 55 7.13 7.55 -9.23
C TYR A 55 8.58 7.69 -9.66
N SER A 56 9.08 6.68 -10.37
CA SER A 56 10.41 6.73 -10.96
C SER A 56 10.35 7.37 -12.33
N VAL A 57 11.21 8.37 -12.56
CA VAL A 57 11.40 9.03 -13.85
C VAL A 57 12.76 8.62 -14.38
N GLN A 58 12.80 8.09 -15.61
CA GLN A 58 14.04 7.76 -16.28
C GLN A 58 14.96 9.00 -16.38
N GLY A 59 16.22 8.87 -15.99
CA GLY A 59 17.18 9.97 -15.94
C GLY A 59 17.20 10.74 -14.61
N ALA A 60 16.31 10.44 -13.67
CA ALA A 60 16.35 11.03 -12.32
C ALA A 60 17.61 10.63 -11.55
N GLU A 61 18.21 9.47 -11.87
CA GLU A 61 19.47 8.99 -11.33
C GLU A 61 20.67 9.90 -11.64
N ASN A 62 20.57 10.72 -12.69
CA ASN A 62 21.64 11.60 -13.16
C ASN A 62 21.44 13.08 -12.78
N GLU A 63 20.29 13.45 -12.20
CA GLU A 63 20.01 14.82 -11.77
C GLU A 63 20.48 15.01 -10.32
N LYS A 64 21.30 16.04 -10.06
CA LYS A 64 21.63 16.43 -8.68
C LYS A 64 20.32 16.79 -7.97
N VAL A 65 20.09 16.17 -6.81
CA VAL A 65 18.96 16.49 -5.94
C VAL A 65 19.05 17.95 -5.53
N THR A 66 18.33 18.81 -6.25
CA THR A 66 18.17 20.21 -5.94
C THR A 66 16.68 20.48 -5.89
N ASP A 67 16.23 21.19 -4.85
CA ASP A 67 14.80 21.42 -4.59
C ASP A 67 14.06 22.17 -5.72
N ARG A 68 14.79 22.67 -6.72
CA ARG A 68 14.31 23.43 -7.86
C ARG A 68 14.41 22.70 -9.20
N GLY A 69 14.91 21.46 -9.23
CA GLY A 69 15.00 20.65 -10.45
C GLY A 69 13.63 20.41 -11.10
N LYS A 70 13.57 20.49 -12.44
CA LYS A 70 12.31 20.35 -13.19
C LYS A 70 11.73 18.94 -13.03
N LEU A 71 12.57 17.89 -13.05
CA LEU A 71 12.08 16.52 -12.89
C LEU A 71 11.61 16.27 -11.46
N PHE A 72 12.33 16.79 -10.46
CA PHE A 72 11.92 16.66 -9.06
C PHE A 72 10.54 17.28 -8.79
N ARG A 73 10.26 18.48 -9.32
CA ARG A 73 8.93 19.11 -9.21
C ARG A 73 7.85 18.28 -9.89
N ARG A 74 8.15 17.74 -11.09
CA ARG A 74 7.22 16.87 -11.83
C ARG A 74 6.92 15.59 -11.04
N MET A 75 7.94 14.93 -10.48
CA MET A 75 7.78 13.75 -9.61
C MET A 75 6.91 14.07 -8.40
N ARG A 76 7.21 15.15 -7.66
CA ARG A 76 6.41 15.56 -6.50
C ARG A 76 4.95 15.83 -6.86
N MET A 77 4.70 16.50 -7.97
CA MET A 77 3.33 16.76 -8.45
C MET A 77 2.59 15.46 -8.78
N LEU A 78 3.22 14.54 -9.51
CA LEU A 78 2.61 13.25 -9.86
C LEU A 78 2.32 12.37 -8.64
N ILE A 79 3.28 12.27 -7.70
CA ILE A 79 3.08 11.55 -6.44
C ILE A 79 1.94 12.18 -5.63
N THR A 80 1.85 13.51 -5.59
CA THR A 80 0.77 14.22 -4.89
C THR A 80 -0.59 13.92 -5.51
N MET A 81 -0.70 13.95 -6.85
CA MET A 81 -1.92 13.57 -7.55
C MET A 81 -2.31 12.11 -7.27
N GLN A 82 -1.35 11.17 -7.34
CA GLN A 82 -1.60 9.76 -7.03
C GLN A 82 -2.06 9.57 -5.58
N ASN A 83 -1.47 10.28 -4.63
CA ASN A 83 -1.89 10.25 -3.22
C ASN A 83 -3.33 10.72 -3.03
N ILE A 84 -3.73 11.80 -3.70
CA ILE A 84 -5.11 12.30 -3.65
C ILE A 84 -6.07 11.25 -4.24
N LEU A 85 -5.77 10.71 -5.43
CA LEU A 85 -6.60 9.68 -6.07
C LEU A 85 -6.69 8.40 -5.23
N SER A 86 -5.60 8.02 -4.57
CA SER A 86 -5.54 6.84 -3.70
C SER A 86 -6.39 7.03 -2.44
N LYS A 87 -6.31 8.21 -1.80
CA LYS A 87 -7.19 8.59 -0.67
C LYS A 87 -8.67 8.58 -1.07
N LEU A 88 -9.00 9.01 -2.29
CA LEU A 88 -10.36 8.95 -2.84
C LEU A 88 -10.79 7.53 -3.28
N LYS A 89 -9.93 6.52 -3.10
CA LYS A 89 -10.14 5.13 -3.53
C LYS A 89 -10.38 4.98 -5.04
N LEU A 90 -9.84 5.90 -5.84
CA LEU A 90 -9.89 5.88 -7.31
C LEU A 90 -8.66 5.17 -7.90
N LEU A 91 -7.54 5.18 -7.18
CA LEU A 91 -6.31 4.47 -7.50
C LEU A 91 -5.89 3.60 -6.31
N GLN A 92 -5.14 2.52 -6.57
CA GLN A 92 -4.44 1.79 -5.52
C GLN A 92 -3.05 2.41 -5.30
N TYR A 93 -2.53 2.31 -4.09
CA TYR A 93 -1.15 2.72 -3.83
C TYR A 93 -0.17 1.79 -4.55
N GLY A 94 0.94 2.34 -5.07
CA GLY A 94 1.97 1.57 -5.80
C GLY A 94 2.72 0.58 -4.92
N LEU A 95 2.96 0.94 -3.66
CA LEU A 95 3.64 0.12 -2.66
C LEU A 95 2.75 -0.10 -1.43
N LEU A 96 2.83 -1.31 -0.88
CA LEU A 96 2.19 -1.70 0.37
C LEU A 96 3.25 -1.91 1.45
N VAL A 97 3.21 -1.09 2.50
CA VAL A 97 3.91 -1.37 3.76
C VAL A 97 2.98 -2.22 4.62
N ALA A 98 3.49 -3.35 5.10
CA ALA A 98 2.82 -4.23 6.04
C ALA A 98 3.72 -4.43 7.28
N VAL A 99 3.13 -4.28 8.46
CA VAL A 99 3.79 -4.55 9.75
C VAL A 99 2.95 -5.59 10.47
N ILE A 100 3.58 -6.67 10.92
CA ILE A 100 2.93 -7.75 11.64
C ILE A 100 3.47 -7.73 13.07
N PHE A 101 2.58 -7.57 14.05
CA PHE A 101 2.94 -7.60 15.46
C PHE A 101 2.58 -8.96 16.04
N LYS A 102 3.54 -9.58 16.73
CA LYS A 102 3.33 -10.87 17.38
C LYS A 102 2.26 -10.78 18.46
N ASP A 103 2.34 -9.73 19.26
CA ASP A 103 1.44 -9.46 20.38
C ASP A 103 0.49 -8.30 20.10
N GLN A 104 -0.51 -8.16 20.97
CA GLN A 104 -1.48 -7.09 20.90
C GLN A 104 -0.80 -5.74 21.11
N VAL A 105 -0.97 -4.84 20.16
CA VAL A 105 -0.33 -3.52 20.23
C VAL A 105 -1.04 -2.62 21.25
N GLU A 106 -0.26 -1.92 22.08
CA GLU A 106 -0.78 -0.92 23.00
C GLU A 106 -1.52 0.22 22.28
N GLN A 107 -2.53 0.77 22.95
CA GLN A 107 -3.32 1.89 22.41
C GLN A 107 -2.48 3.13 22.07
N SER A 108 -1.39 3.36 22.82
CA SER A 108 -0.44 4.44 22.58
C SER A 108 0.22 4.31 21.18
N LEU A 109 0.72 3.12 20.86
CA LEU A 109 1.35 2.81 19.58
C LEU A 109 0.33 2.78 18.44
N LYS A 110 -0.88 2.24 18.66
CA LYS A 110 -1.98 2.31 17.67
C LYS A 110 -2.27 3.74 17.26
N LYS A 111 -2.42 4.66 18.22
CA LYS A 111 -2.64 6.08 17.94
C LYS A 111 -1.50 6.69 17.11
N ARG A 112 -0.24 6.38 17.44
CA ARG A 112 0.93 6.85 16.66
C ARG A 112 0.98 6.30 15.24
N LEU A 113 0.50 5.08 15.02
CA LEU A 113 0.42 4.49 13.68
C LEU A 113 -0.69 5.15 12.87
N LEU A 114 -1.88 5.30 13.44
CA LEU A 114 -3.01 5.97 12.81
C LEU A 114 -2.66 7.41 12.42
N THR A 115 -2.01 8.18 13.29
CA THR A 115 -1.59 9.57 12.98
C THR A 115 -0.56 9.65 11.86
N ARG A 116 0.22 8.58 11.63
CA ARG A 116 1.17 8.45 10.51
C ARG A 116 0.54 7.85 9.24
N GLY A 117 -0.79 7.69 9.22
CA GLY A 117 -1.54 7.21 8.07
C GLY A 117 -1.50 5.70 7.87
N TYR A 118 -1.19 4.93 8.92
CA TYR A 118 -1.42 3.49 8.90
C TYR A 118 -2.88 3.19 9.18
N GLU A 119 -3.38 2.12 8.57
CA GLU A 119 -4.56 1.38 9.00
C GLU A 119 -4.09 0.30 9.96
N VAL A 120 -4.70 0.18 11.14
CA VAL A 120 -4.34 -0.82 12.15
C VAL A 120 -5.52 -1.74 12.37
N ILE A 121 -5.29 -3.04 12.31
CA ILE A 121 -6.31 -4.08 12.41
C ILE A 121 -5.92 -5.04 13.53
N ASP A 122 -6.81 -5.16 14.51
CA ASP A 122 -6.73 -6.20 15.52
C ASP A 122 -7.31 -7.50 14.97
N LEU A 123 -6.54 -8.58 15.09
CA LEU A 123 -6.90 -9.90 14.59
C LEU A 123 -7.62 -10.69 15.70
N PRO A 124 -8.61 -11.51 15.34
CA PRO A 124 -9.28 -12.39 16.30
C PRO A 124 -8.33 -13.38 16.95
N GLU A 125 -8.63 -13.76 18.18
CA GLU A 125 -7.93 -14.85 18.86
C GLU A 125 -8.40 -16.21 18.33
N ASN A 126 -7.47 -17.17 18.25
CA ASN A 126 -7.82 -18.55 18.01
C ASN A 126 -8.43 -19.15 19.29
N PRO A 127 -9.72 -19.58 19.27
CA PRO A 127 -10.39 -20.12 20.45
C PRO A 127 -9.83 -21.47 20.91
N TYR A 128 -9.03 -22.15 20.09
CA TYR A 128 -8.52 -23.51 20.35
C TYR A 128 -7.10 -23.57 20.92
N LEU A 129 -6.44 -22.43 21.17
CA LEU A 129 -5.07 -22.40 21.71
C LEU A 129 -4.99 -22.30 23.24
N ARG A 130 -6.13 -22.29 23.92
CA ARG A 130 -6.23 -22.38 25.38
C ARG A 130 -6.54 -23.83 25.75
N CYS A 131 -5.55 -24.70 25.63
CA CYS A 131 -5.56 -26.06 26.14
C CYS A 131 -4.36 -26.26 27.05
#